data_AF-A0A0D2LW65-F1
#
_entry.id   AF-A0A0D2LW65-F1
#
_cell.length_a   1.000
_cell.length_b   1.000
_cell.length_c   1.000
_cell.angle_alpha   90.00
_cell.angle_beta   90.00
_cell.angle_gamma   90.00
#
_symmetry.space_group_name_H-M   'P 1'
#
loop_
_entity.id
_entity.type
_entity.pdbx_description
1 polymer ?
#
loop_
_entity_poly.entity_id
_entity_poly.type
_entity_poly.pdbx_seq_one_letter_code
_entity_poly.pdbx_strand_id
1 'polypeptide(L)'
;MAPRADNTTNNDGTAADADSALITSLFACSPKLVRSSVYPAPADSSIAVRSWKMTEHKYYTVPLPFPTLARGLFSRELPDADTEDGKAEGGSRKKHQILVRGYDKFFNIGEVPWTEWDAIEAHTAPPYNATLKSNGCIIFIAALTPTALLITSEHSLGPVAGSPTSHAQAGEGWLRKYLAKMGRKEADLAAVLWEKNWTAIAELCDDNFEEHVLGYSPEKTGLHLHGLNVRTKDFVTMPSDTVDAFAAEWGFIPTPHVTFNTIKEPSARSPYAPGSSFFFKVKFDEPYMMYRDWREVTKILLNKKGAGPEALPRGKMKRAETKLYVKWVIQEIKRNPKAFAQYNKGKGIIATREKYLEYLKSDKGGHELQEAEKEVSLTEGKFGKTIIVPVAVPGCGKTAVSVALAHIFGFGHTQSDDVKAKRPAPIFIQNVVKLLEKHDVVIADKNNHLKQHREQLRTATADIDPPEPLDMNGYPLWMSRGTWTVGDQLHVLGEAQTEYEEH
;
A
#
# COMPACT_ATOMS: atom_id res chain seq x y z
N MET A 1 16.35 23.95 -16.96
CA MET A 1 16.19 23.29 -18.28
C MET A 1 15.99 21.81 -18.02
N ALA A 2 14.83 21.25 -18.36
CA ALA A 2 14.65 19.79 -18.33
C ALA A 2 15.45 19.16 -19.50
N PRO A 3 16.03 17.97 -19.33
CA PRO A 3 16.62 17.25 -20.45
C PRO A 3 15.50 16.91 -21.44
N ARG A 4 15.70 17.25 -22.72
CA ARG A 4 14.85 16.74 -23.80
C ARG A 4 15.00 15.22 -23.81
N ALA A 5 13.88 14.49 -23.75
CA ALA A 5 13.87 13.08 -24.10
C ALA A 5 14.14 12.99 -25.61
N ASP A 6 15.40 12.77 -25.97
CA ASP A 6 15.79 12.67 -27.38
C ASP A 6 15.27 11.35 -27.94
N ASN A 7 14.30 11.45 -28.85
CA ASN A 7 13.46 10.33 -29.26
C ASN A 7 14.13 9.53 -30.40
N THR A 8 15.37 9.10 -30.16
CA THR A 8 16.13 8.19 -31.00
C THR A 8 16.54 6.97 -30.19
N THR A 9 15.66 5.98 -30.09
CA THR A 9 16.05 4.62 -29.73
C THR A 9 16.87 4.03 -30.87
N ASN A 10 18.14 4.42 -30.95
CA ASN A 10 19.13 3.65 -31.66
C ASN A 10 19.09 2.24 -31.07
N ASN A 11 18.81 1.26 -31.92
CA ASN A 11 18.75 -0.15 -31.56
C ASN A 11 20.17 -0.69 -31.38
N ASP A 12 20.90 -0.14 -30.41
CA ASP A 12 22.22 -0.65 -30.03
C ASP A 12 22.04 -2.04 -29.40
N GLY A 13 22.87 -2.99 -29.82
CA GLY A 13 22.71 -4.39 -29.42
C GLY A 13 22.87 -4.60 -27.90
N THR A 14 23.55 -3.70 -27.20
CA THR A 14 23.85 -3.83 -25.77
C THR A 14 22.60 -3.65 -24.90
N ALA A 15 21.66 -2.79 -25.30
CA ALA A 15 20.39 -2.63 -24.59
C ALA A 15 19.52 -3.90 -24.70
N ALA A 16 19.38 -4.45 -25.92
CA ALA A 16 18.65 -5.69 -26.15
C ALA A 16 19.33 -6.90 -25.48
N ASP A 17 20.66 -6.93 -25.45
CA ASP A 17 21.43 -7.96 -24.75
C ASP A 17 21.31 -7.84 -23.22
N ALA A 18 21.17 -6.64 -22.67
CA ALA A 18 20.91 -6.41 -21.25
C ALA A 18 19.50 -6.87 -20.83
N ASP A 19 18.48 -6.64 -21.67
CA ASP A 19 17.12 -7.15 -21.47
C ASP A 19 17.10 -8.69 -21.51
N SER A 20 17.78 -9.28 -22.50
CA SER A 20 17.95 -10.73 -22.63
C SER A 20 18.72 -11.32 -21.43
N ALA A 21 19.72 -10.60 -20.91
CA ALA A 21 20.47 -10.99 -19.72
C ALA A 21 19.58 -11.02 -18.46
N LEU A 22 18.67 -10.04 -18.27
CA LEU A 22 17.68 -10.09 -17.18
C LEU A 22 16.84 -11.37 -17.24
N ILE A 23 16.32 -11.71 -18.43
CA ILE A 23 15.52 -12.93 -18.60
C ILE A 23 16.37 -14.18 -18.33
N THR A 24 17.64 -14.20 -18.75
CA THR A 24 18.60 -15.27 -18.42
C THR A 24 18.75 -15.42 -16.89
N SER A 25 18.91 -14.31 -16.16
CA SER A 25 19.06 -14.32 -14.70
C SER A 25 17.78 -14.79 -13.98
N LEU A 26 16.59 -14.56 -14.54
CA LEU A 26 15.34 -15.08 -14.00
C LEU A 26 15.23 -16.61 -14.13
N PHE A 27 15.79 -17.21 -15.19
CA PHE A 27 15.91 -18.68 -15.29
C PHE A 27 16.86 -19.28 -14.25
N ALA A 28 17.92 -18.55 -13.85
CA ALA A 28 18.86 -18.99 -12.83
C ALA A 28 18.32 -18.88 -11.38
N CYS A 29 17.18 -18.20 -11.18
CA CYS A 29 16.57 -18.06 -9.86
C CYS A 29 15.93 -19.38 -9.38
N SER A 30 15.94 -19.61 -8.06
CA SER A 30 15.24 -20.75 -7.47
C SER A 30 13.73 -20.70 -7.76
N PRO A 31 13.06 -21.84 -8.06
CA PRO A 31 11.59 -21.92 -8.21
C PRO A 31 10.79 -21.45 -6.98
N LYS A 32 11.42 -21.35 -5.81
CA LYS A 32 10.82 -20.77 -4.59
C LYS A 32 10.78 -19.24 -4.61
N LEU A 33 11.61 -18.59 -5.43
CA LEU A 33 11.74 -17.13 -5.56
C LEU A 33 11.08 -16.61 -6.84
N VAL A 34 11.28 -17.31 -7.95
CA VAL A 34 10.73 -16.96 -9.27
C VAL A 34 10.08 -18.18 -9.88
N ARG A 35 8.81 -18.07 -10.26
CA ARG A 35 8.09 -19.05 -11.08
C ARG A 35 7.84 -18.47 -12.47
N SER A 36 7.71 -19.33 -13.47
CA SER A 36 7.21 -18.92 -14.78
C SER A 36 6.17 -19.90 -15.31
N SER A 37 5.37 -19.45 -16.27
CA SER A 37 4.38 -20.25 -16.97
C SER A 37 4.33 -19.81 -18.43
N VAL A 38 4.25 -20.78 -19.34
CA VAL A 38 4.25 -20.53 -20.80
C VAL A 38 2.84 -20.72 -21.33
N TYR A 39 2.42 -19.81 -22.20
CA TYR A 39 1.11 -19.79 -22.82
C TYR A 39 1.27 -19.56 -24.33
N PRO A 40 0.47 -20.19 -25.20
CA PRO A 40 0.32 -19.72 -26.57
C PRO A 40 -0.35 -18.33 -26.54
N ALA A 41 0.09 -17.39 -27.37
CA ALA A 41 -0.54 -16.08 -27.42
C ALA A 41 -1.95 -16.18 -28.05
N PRO A 42 -2.98 -15.48 -27.52
CA PRO A 42 -4.35 -15.56 -28.07
C PRO A 42 -4.47 -15.08 -29.52
N ALA A 43 -3.65 -14.09 -29.92
CA ALA A 43 -3.65 -13.53 -31.27
C ALA A 43 -2.84 -14.36 -32.28
N ASP A 44 -1.89 -15.18 -31.82
CA ASP A 44 -1.10 -16.10 -32.63
C ASP A 44 -0.59 -17.24 -31.75
N SER A 45 -1.22 -18.41 -31.85
CA SER A 45 -0.91 -19.56 -31.01
C SER A 45 0.44 -20.21 -31.30
N SER A 46 1.11 -19.83 -32.40
CA SER A 46 2.49 -20.25 -32.68
C SER A 46 3.51 -19.53 -31.79
N ILE A 47 3.17 -18.34 -31.28
CA ILE A 47 4.05 -17.54 -30.44
C ILE A 47 3.88 -17.93 -28.97
N ALA A 48 4.94 -18.53 -28.39
CA ALA A 48 5.00 -18.85 -26.97
C ALA A 48 5.37 -17.62 -26.12
N VAL A 49 4.49 -17.25 -25.19
CA VAL A 49 4.69 -16.14 -24.25
C VAL A 49 4.88 -16.70 -22.84
N ARG A 50 5.98 -16.32 -22.19
CA ARG A 50 6.32 -16.70 -20.82
C ARG A 50 5.98 -15.59 -19.84
N SER A 51 5.06 -15.87 -18.92
CA SER A 51 4.77 -15.05 -17.74
C SER A 51 5.79 -15.32 -16.64
N TRP A 52 6.28 -14.27 -15.97
CA TRP A 52 7.18 -14.35 -14.82
C TRP A 52 6.49 -13.88 -13.55
N LYS A 53 6.63 -14.66 -12.47
CA LYS A 53 6.01 -14.42 -11.17
C LYS A 53 7.00 -14.63 -10.02
N MET A 54 7.48 -13.52 -9.47
CA MET A 54 8.27 -13.47 -8.24
C MET A 54 7.39 -13.80 -7.02
N THR A 55 8.03 -14.25 -5.95
CA THR A 55 7.37 -14.51 -4.67
C THR A 55 7.12 -13.21 -3.91
N GLU A 56 5.85 -12.82 -3.77
CA GLU A 56 5.41 -11.48 -3.32
C GLU A 56 6.04 -10.99 -2.01
N HIS A 57 6.17 -11.84 -0.99
CA HIS A 57 6.75 -11.44 0.31
C HIS A 57 8.28 -11.22 0.25
N LYS A 58 8.95 -11.65 -0.83
CA LYS A 58 10.40 -11.48 -1.01
C LYS A 58 10.80 -10.14 -1.62
N TYR A 59 9.85 -9.35 -2.13
CA TYR A 59 10.10 -7.95 -2.49
C TYR A 59 10.51 -7.07 -1.29
N TYR A 60 10.16 -7.45 -0.06
CA TYR A 60 10.59 -6.77 1.17
C TYR A 60 12.00 -7.16 1.64
N THR A 61 12.65 -8.14 0.98
CA THR A 61 13.99 -8.61 1.39
C THR A 61 15.06 -7.73 0.78
N VAL A 62 16.02 -7.30 1.61
CA VAL A 62 17.16 -6.46 1.21
C VAL A 62 18.46 -7.22 1.56
N PRO A 63 19.38 -7.44 0.59
CA PRO A 63 19.25 -7.16 -0.84
C PRO A 63 18.15 -8.01 -1.51
N LEU A 64 17.65 -7.52 -2.65
CA LEU A 64 16.57 -8.17 -3.40
C LEU A 64 17.03 -9.56 -3.91
N PRO A 65 16.27 -10.64 -3.66
CA PRO A 65 16.71 -12.00 -3.95
C PRO A 65 16.44 -12.45 -5.40
N PHE A 66 16.10 -11.53 -6.30
CA PHE A 66 15.85 -11.74 -7.73
C PHE A 66 16.20 -10.46 -8.51
N PRO A 67 16.51 -10.54 -9.82
CA PRO A 67 17.23 -9.47 -10.54
C PRO A 67 16.41 -8.24 -10.95
N THR A 68 15.12 -8.14 -10.64
CA THR A 68 14.29 -6.98 -10.99
C THR A 68 13.10 -6.82 -10.04
N LEU A 69 12.63 -5.58 -9.85
CA LEU A 69 11.40 -5.27 -9.12
C LEU A 69 10.13 -5.40 -9.98
N ALA A 70 10.24 -5.69 -11.28
CA ALA A 70 9.12 -5.69 -12.23
C ALA A 70 7.98 -6.65 -11.84
N ARG A 71 6.78 -6.10 -11.63
CA ARG A 71 5.56 -6.81 -11.25
C ARG A 71 4.60 -6.87 -12.44
N GLY A 72 4.57 -8.02 -13.10
CA GLY A 72 3.89 -8.22 -14.37
C GLY A 72 4.87 -8.15 -15.53
N LEU A 73 5.66 -9.21 -15.70
CA LEU A 73 6.72 -9.30 -16.69
C LEU A 73 6.45 -10.50 -17.59
N PHE A 74 6.40 -10.27 -18.91
CA PHE A 74 6.24 -11.35 -19.89
C PHE A 74 7.30 -11.22 -20.97
N SER A 75 7.84 -12.36 -21.41
CA SER A 75 8.88 -12.43 -22.44
C SER A 75 8.58 -13.52 -23.48
N ARG A 76 9.25 -13.44 -24.63
CA ARG A 76 9.40 -14.57 -25.55
C ARG A 76 10.88 -14.91 -25.76
N GLU A 77 11.13 -16.13 -26.20
CA GLU A 77 12.38 -16.49 -26.85
C GLU A 77 12.34 -15.98 -28.29
N LEU A 78 13.46 -15.45 -28.79
CA LEU A 78 13.64 -15.10 -30.20
C LEU A 78 14.28 -16.29 -30.92
N PRO A 79 14.00 -16.49 -32.22
CA PRO A 79 14.77 -17.43 -33.04
C PRO A 79 16.27 -17.09 -33.00
N ASP A 80 17.13 -18.11 -33.03
CA ASP A 80 18.58 -17.90 -33.15
C ASP A 80 18.89 -17.29 -34.53
N ALA A 81 19.58 -16.14 -34.54
CA ALA A 81 19.87 -15.38 -35.75
C ALA A 81 20.86 -16.09 -36.70
N ASP A 82 21.60 -17.09 -36.21
CA ASP A 82 22.74 -17.70 -36.90
C ASP A 82 22.37 -18.94 -37.74
N THR A 83 21.07 -19.16 -38.00
CA THR A 83 20.58 -20.40 -38.65
C THR A 83 20.48 -20.36 -40.18
N GLU A 84 20.77 -19.23 -40.85
CA GLU A 84 20.82 -19.19 -42.32
C GLU A 84 22.13 -19.75 -42.92
N ASP A 85 23.27 -19.69 -42.22
CA ASP A 85 24.59 -20.08 -42.76
C ASP A 85 25.38 -21.13 -41.93
N GLY A 86 24.68 -21.91 -41.10
CA GLY A 86 25.14 -23.26 -40.71
C GLY A 86 26.46 -23.41 -39.95
N LYS A 87 26.98 -22.37 -39.28
CA LYS A 87 28.24 -22.43 -38.49
C LYS A 87 28.10 -21.84 -37.09
N ALA A 88 27.52 -22.62 -36.18
CA ALA A 88 27.54 -22.31 -34.74
C ALA A 88 28.87 -22.76 -34.09
N GLU A 89 29.93 -21.96 -34.24
CA GLU A 89 31.13 -22.08 -33.39
C GLU A 89 30.94 -21.28 -32.08
N GLY A 90 30.55 -21.98 -31.02
CA GLY A 90 30.19 -21.39 -29.72
C GLY A 90 28.68 -21.47 -29.49
N GLY A 91 28.26 -22.13 -28.42
CA GLY A 91 26.85 -22.46 -28.18
C GLY A 91 25.94 -21.22 -28.16
N SER A 92 24.92 -21.21 -29.02
CA SER A 92 24.02 -20.07 -29.19
C SER A 92 23.34 -19.70 -27.87
N ARG A 93 23.58 -18.47 -27.41
CA ARG A 93 22.91 -17.93 -26.23
C ARG A 93 21.54 -17.42 -26.66
N LYS A 94 20.53 -18.29 -26.55
CA LYS A 94 19.09 -17.99 -26.73
C LYS A 94 18.78 -16.54 -26.35
N LYS A 95 18.39 -15.72 -27.33
CA LYS A 95 18.00 -14.33 -27.07
C LYS A 95 16.54 -14.26 -26.62
N HIS A 96 16.25 -13.32 -25.73
CA HIS A 96 14.91 -13.09 -25.21
C HIS A 96 14.46 -11.65 -25.43
N GLN A 97 13.16 -11.46 -25.67
CA GLN A 97 12.53 -10.14 -25.78
C GLN A 97 11.48 -9.97 -24.68
N ILE A 98 11.48 -8.82 -24.01
CA ILE A 98 10.41 -8.41 -23.09
C ILE A 98 9.20 -7.96 -23.94
N LEU A 99 8.06 -8.63 -23.76
CA LEU A 99 6.81 -8.32 -24.46
C LEU A 99 5.87 -7.44 -23.65
N VAL A 100 5.90 -7.58 -22.31
CA VAL A 100 5.09 -6.80 -21.35
C VAL A 100 5.96 -6.45 -20.16
N ARG A 101 5.93 -5.19 -19.75
CA ARG A 101 6.70 -4.63 -18.63
C ARG A 101 5.78 -3.79 -17.74
N GLY A 102 5.22 -4.40 -16.69
CA GLY A 102 4.43 -3.72 -15.66
C GLY A 102 5.25 -2.72 -14.82
N TYR A 103 4.70 -2.18 -13.74
CA TYR A 103 5.48 -1.33 -12.83
C TYR A 103 6.49 -2.14 -12.03
N ASP A 104 7.49 -1.47 -11.47
CA ASP A 104 8.20 -2.04 -10.32
C ASP A 104 7.26 -2.20 -9.12
N LYS A 105 7.56 -3.16 -8.24
CA LYS A 105 6.82 -3.33 -7.00
C LYS A 105 7.01 -2.09 -6.12
N PHE A 106 5.93 -1.31 -5.95
CA PHE A 106 5.88 -0.17 -5.04
C PHE A 106 5.14 -0.46 -3.72
N PHE A 107 5.50 0.29 -2.69
CA PHE A 107 5.18 0.06 -1.28
C PHE A 107 4.40 1.24 -0.69
N ASN A 108 3.64 1.01 0.39
CA ASN A 108 3.06 2.11 1.17
C ASN A 108 4.18 2.94 1.79
N ILE A 109 3.86 4.16 2.22
CA ILE A 109 4.69 4.85 3.20
C ILE A 109 4.91 3.93 4.41
N GLY A 110 6.14 3.81 4.88
CA GLY A 110 6.53 2.95 6.01
C GLY A 110 6.43 1.43 5.81
N GLU A 111 6.21 0.94 4.57
CA GLU A 111 6.24 -0.52 4.30
C GLU A 111 7.68 -1.07 4.13
N VAL A 112 8.64 -0.22 3.75
CA VAL A 112 10.07 -0.56 3.53
C VAL A 112 10.95 0.69 3.79
N PRO A 113 12.25 0.55 4.09
CA PRO A 113 13.10 1.68 4.50
C PRO A 113 13.19 2.84 3.50
N TRP A 114 13.01 2.59 2.20
CA TRP A 114 13.01 3.63 1.15
C TRP A 114 11.64 4.22 0.83
N THR A 115 10.59 3.85 1.59
CA THR A 115 9.29 4.54 1.58
C THR A 115 8.95 5.19 2.93
N GLU A 116 9.91 5.32 3.85
CA GLU A 116 9.80 6.31 4.92
C GLU A 116 9.84 7.73 4.31
N TRP A 117 9.17 8.70 4.93
CA TRP A 117 9.20 10.11 4.48
C TRP A 117 10.63 10.60 4.34
N ASP A 118 11.40 10.42 5.42
CA ASP A 118 12.84 10.57 5.51
C ASP A 118 13.63 10.09 4.26
N ALA A 119 13.26 8.94 3.70
CA ALA A 119 13.92 8.41 2.50
C ALA A 119 13.45 9.08 1.21
N ILE A 120 12.14 9.34 1.14
CA ILE A 120 11.48 9.99 0.01
C ILE A 120 12.08 11.39 -0.17
N GLU A 121 12.17 12.23 0.87
CA GLU A 121 12.79 13.55 0.72
C GLU A 121 14.28 13.51 0.35
N ALA A 122 15.04 12.57 0.90
CA ALA A 122 16.48 12.49 0.68
C ALA A 122 16.86 12.06 -0.75
N HIS A 123 16.02 11.25 -1.41
CA HIS A 123 16.38 10.55 -2.64
C HIS A 123 15.37 10.64 -3.79
N THR A 124 14.36 11.51 -3.67
CA THR A 124 13.45 11.84 -4.76
C THR A 124 13.52 13.33 -5.09
N ALA A 125 12.98 13.72 -6.25
CA ALA A 125 12.99 15.10 -6.71
C ALA A 125 11.66 15.46 -7.38
N PRO A 126 11.20 16.72 -7.28
CA PRO A 126 10.02 17.18 -7.99
C PRO A 126 10.26 17.24 -9.51
N PRO A 127 9.20 17.22 -10.34
CA PRO A 127 7.78 17.22 -9.95
C PRO A 127 7.26 15.85 -9.49
N TYR A 128 6.42 15.86 -8.46
CA TYR A 128 5.77 14.69 -7.89
C TYR A 128 4.36 14.55 -8.44
N ASN A 129 4.08 13.47 -9.16
CA ASN A 129 2.75 13.20 -9.73
C ASN A 129 1.98 12.22 -8.85
N ALA A 130 0.94 12.68 -8.17
CA ALA A 130 0.00 11.82 -7.47
C ALA A 130 -1.14 11.43 -8.42
N THR A 131 -1.19 10.17 -8.84
CA THR A 131 -2.27 9.60 -9.65
C THR A 131 -3.34 8.98 -8.75
N LEU A 132 -4.61 9.12 -9.13
CA LEU A 132 -5.72 8.47 -8.45
C LEU A 132 -5.55 6.95 -8.54
N LYS A 133 -5.38 6.28 -7.40
CA LYS A 133 -5.23 4.83 -7.38
C LYS A 133 -6.59 4.14 -7.52
N SER A 134 -7.01 3.90 -8.76
CA SER A 134 -8.19 3.10 -9.11
C SER A 134 -8.20 1.73 -8.40
N ASN A 135 -9.40 1.17 -8.25
CA ASN A 135 -9.69 -0.01 -7.44
C ASN A 135 -10.37 -1.08 -8.30
N GLY A 136 -9.57 -1.73 -9.14
CA GLY A 136 -10.03 -2.79 -10.03
C GLY A 136 -8.96 -3.87 -10.17
N CYS A 137 -8.76 -4.33 -11.39
CA CYS A 137 -7.72 -5.29 -11.72
C CYS A 137 -6.82 -4.80 -12.86
N ILE A 138 -5.51 -5.01 -12.71
CA ILE A 138 -4.51 -4.52 -13.67
C ILE A 138 -4.53 -5.33 -14.97
N ILE A 139 -4.59 -4.61 -16.08
CA ILE A 139 -4.52 -5.11 -17.46
C ILE A 139 -3.30 -4.49 -18.14
N PHE A 140 -2.49 -5.33 -18.75
CA PHE A 140 -1.38 -4.91 -19.62
C PHE A 140 -1.76 -5.12 -21.07
N ILE A 141 -1.45 -4.13 -21.91
CA ILE A 141 -1.70 -4.13 -23.34
C ILE A 141 -0.38 -3.76 -24.02
N ALA A 142 0.17 -4.67 -24.83
CA ALA A 142 1.42 -4.46 -25.55
C ALA A 142 1.35 -5.07 -26.95
N ALA A 143 2.34 -4.79 -27.79
CA ALA A 143 2.44 -5.39 -29.12
C ALA A 143 3.15 -6.76 -29.08
N LEU A 144 2.48 -7.81 -29.52
CA LEU A 144 3.05 -9.15 -29.75
C LEU A 144 3.91 -9.17 -31.01
N THR A 145 3.42 -8.49 -32.04
CA THR A 145 4.04 -8.22 -33.34
C THR A 145 3.66 -6.78 -33.74
N PRO A 146 4.20 -6.22 -34.85
CA PRO A 146 3.75 -4.90 -35.33
C PRO A 146 2.25 -4.79 -35.67
N THR A 147 1.52 -5.90 -35.75
CA THR A 147 0.10 -5.96 -36.17
C THR A 147 -0.82 -6.71 -35.21
N ALA A 148 -0.28 -7.33 -34.16
CA ALA A 148 -1.05 -8.12 -33.19
C ALA A 148 -0.77 -7.67 -31.76
N LEU A 149 -1.84 -7.56 -30.95
CA LEU A 149 -1.75 -7.23 -29.53
C LEU A 149 -1.55 -8.46 -28.66
N LEU A 150 -0.92 -8.23 -27.51
CA LEU A 150 -0.88 -9.10 -26.35
C LEU A 150 -1.58 -8.39 -25.19
N ILE A 151 -2.73 -8.94 -24.77
CA ILE A 151 -3.48 -8.47 -23.60
C ILE A 151 -3.31 -9.48 -22.48
N THR A 152 -2.89 -9.03 -21.30
CA THR A 152 -2.68 -9.89 -20.13
C THR A 152 -3.29 -9.25 -18.88
N SER A 153 -3.60 -10.09 -17.89
CA SER A 153 -3.71 -9.66 -16.49
C SER A 153 -2.30 -9.60 -15.87
N GLU A 154 -2.22 -9.41 -14.55
CA GLU A 154 -0.95 -9.38 -13.80
C GLU A 154 0.01 -10.54 -14.14
N HIS A 155 -0.51 -11.76 -14.34
CA HIS A 155 0.31 -12.97 -14.53
C HIS A 155 -0.24 -13.99 -15.54
N SER A 156 -1.39 -13.75 -16.17
CA SER A 156 -2.00 -14.69 -17.12
C SER A 156 -2.58 -13.98 -18.35
N LEU A 157 -2.67 -14.72 -19.44
CA LEU A 157 -3.24 -14.31 -20.72
C LEU A 157 -4.22 -15.38 -21.21
N GLY A 158 -5.17 -14.99 -22.06
CA GLY A 158 -6.18 -15.90 -22.61
C GLY A 158 -7.14 -16.49 -21.57
N PRO A 159 -7.83 -17.60 -21.90
CA PRO A 159 -8.77 -18.28 -21.00
C PRO A 159 -8.10 -18.85 -19.75
N VAL A 160 -8.82 -18.89 -18.63
CA VAL A 160 -8.37 -19.48 -17.36
C VAL A 160 -9.39 -20.52 -16.90
N ALA A 161 -8.92 -21.73 -16.61
CA ALA A 161 -9.77 -22.83 -16.16
C ALA A 161 -10.60 -22.44 -14.91
N GLY A 162 -11.90 -22.71 -14.96
CA GLY A 162 -12.83 -22.39 -13.86
C GLY A 162 -13.41 -20.97 -13.87
N SER A 163 -12.99 -20.08 -14.79
CA SER A 163 -13.63 -18.78 -15.01
C SER A 163 -14.35 -18.74 -16.37
N PRO A 164 -15.60 -18.23 -16.46
CA PRO A 164 -16.28 -18.00 -17.75
C PRO A 164 -15.54 -17.00 -18.65
N THR A 165 -14.90 -16.01 -18.03
CA THR A 165 -14.11 -14.96 -18.70
C THR A 165 -12.90 -14.66 -17.82
N SER A 166 -11.69 -14.65 -18.38
CA SER A 166 -10.50 -14.21 -17.62
C SER A 166 -10.44 -12.69 -17.54
N HIS A 167 -9.67 -12.16 -16.58
CA HIS A 167 -9.43 -10.72 -16.47
C HIS A 167 -8.82 -10.14 -17.76
N ALA A 168 -7.90 -10.87 -18.40
CA ALA A 168 -7.31 -10.48 -19.68
C ALA A 168 -8.37 -10.38 -20.80
N GLN A 169 -9.29 -11.35 -20.88
CA GLN A 169 -10.38 -11.35 -21.86
C GLN A 169 -11.42 -10.25 -21.59
N ALA A 170 -11.69 -9.92 -20.33
CA ALA A 170 -12.57 -8.82 -19.97
C ALA A 170 -11.95 -7.46 -20.37
N GLY A 171 -10.63 -7.28 -20.15
CA GLY A 171 -9.89 -6.12 -20.62
C GLY A 171 -9.84 -6.03 -22.16
N GLU A 172 -9.55 -7.13 -22.84
CA GLU A 172 -9.60 -7.23 -24.31
C GLU A 172 -10.99 -6.86 -24.86
N GLY A 173 -12.06 -7.34 -24.22
CA GLY A 173 -13.44 -7.00 -24.58
C GLY A 173 -13.77 -5.50 -24.40
N TRP A 174 -13.21 -4.84 -23.39
CA TRP A 174 -13.32 -3.39 -23.24
C TRP A 174 -12.49 -2.61 -24.27
N LEU A 175 -11.26 -3.05 -24.54
CA LEU A 175 -10.39 -2.45 -25.56
C LEU A 175 -11.04 -2.49 -26.95
N ARG A 176 -11.65 -3.63 -27.33
CA ARG A 176 -12.41 -3.77 -28.59
C ARG A 176 -13.55 -2.76 -28.71
N LYS A 177 -14.30 -2.48 -27.64
CA LYS A 177 -15.35 -1.46 -27.63
C LYS A 177 -14.78 -0.06 -27.89
N TYR A 178 -13.63 0.27 -27.29
CA TYR A 178 -12.99 1.57 -27.46
C TYR A 178 -12.44 1.74 -28.88
N LEU A 179 -11.71 0.76 -29.40
CA LEU A 179 -11.19 0.79 -30.77
C LEU A 179 -12.32 0.92 -31.80
N ALA A 180 -13.41 0.16 -31.65
CA ALA A 180 -14.59 0.27 -32.50
C ALA A 180 -15.25 1.66 -32.43
N LYS A 181 -15.38 2.24 -31.22
CA LYS A 181 -15.91 3.61 -31.02
C LYS A 181 -15.00 4.68 -31.66
N MET A 182 -13.69 4.48 -31.65
CA MET A 182 -12.70 5.39 -32.24
C MET A 182 -12.44 5.15 -33.73
N GLY A 183 -13.10 4.16 -34.35
CA GLY A 183 -12.91 3.80 -35.77
C GLY A 183 -11.54 3.17 -36.08
N ARG A 184 -10.85 2.61 -35.07
CA ARG A 184 -9.50 2.03 -35.17
C ARG A 184 -9.52 0.50 -35.04
N LYS A 185 -8.44 -0.15 -35.46
CA LYS A 185 -8.21 -1.60 -35.38
C LYS A 185 -7.17 -1.92 -34.30
N GLU A 186 -7.17 -3.17 -33.83
CA GLU A 186 -6.15 -3.68 -32.90
C GLU A 186 -4.73 -3.57 -33.49
N ALA A 187 -4.59 -3.77 -34.81
CA ALA A 187 -3.32 -3.64 -35.52
C ALA A 187 -2.76 -2.21 -35.48
N ASP A 188 -3.61 -1.18 -35.47
CA ASP A 188 -3.16 0.22 -35.40
C ASP A 188 -2.53 0.51 -34.03
N LEU A 189 -3.16 0.00 -32.96
CA LEU A 189 -2.63 0.10 -31.59
C LEU A 189 -1.38 -0.76 -31.41
N ALA A 190 -1.33 -1.94 -32.03
CA ALA A 190 -0.15 -2.80 -32.02
C ALA A 190 1.05 -2.10 -32.69
N ALA A 191 0.85 -1.44 -33.83
CA ALA A 191 1.90 -0.71 -34.53
C ALA A 191 2.51 0.40 -33.64
N VAL A 192 1.69 1.21 -32.97
CA VAL A 192 2.18 2.28 -32.08
C VAL A 192 2.87 1.72 -30.84
N LEU A 193 2.30 0.73 -30.16
CA LEU A 193 2.94 0.10 -28.99
C LEU A 193 4.23 -0.65 -29.37
N TRP A 194 4.33 -1.16 -30.60
CA TRP A 194 5.54 -1.76 -31.14
C TRP A 194 6.61 -0.70 -31.39
N GLU A 195 6.29 0.35 -32.14
CA GLU A 195 7.20 1.45 -32.51
C GLU A 195 7.79 2.14 -31.27
N LYS A 196 6.95 2.48 -30.29
CA LYS A 196 7.39 3.13 -29.04
C LYS A 196 8.03 2.16 -28.04
N ASN A 197 8.03 0.86 -28.33
CA ASN A 197 8.43 -0.21 -27.41
C ASN A 197 7.72 -0.14 -26.04
N TRP A 198 6.40 0.10 -26.04
CA TRP A 198 5.61 0.37 -24.83
C TRP A 198 4.70 -0.79 -24.41
N THR A 199 4.44 -0.86 -23.10
CA THR A 199 3.30 -1.52 -22.48
C THR A 199 2.34 -0.45 -21.97
N ALA A 200 1.12 -0.41 -22.48
CA ALA A 200 0.03 0.36 -21.89
C ALA A 200 -0.54 -0.39 -20.68
N ILE A 201 -0.78 0.34 -19.59
CA ILE A 201 -1.18 -0.23 -18.31
C ILE A 201 -2.45 0.47 -17.82
N ALA A 202 -3.51 -0.33 -17.68
CA ALA A 202 -4.82 0.15 -17.24
C ALA A 202 -5.36 -0.68 -16.07
N GLU A 203 -6.20 -0.06 -15.25
CA GLU A 203 -7.02 -0.76 -14.25
C GLU A 203 -8.41 -0.97 -14.86
N LEU A 204 -8.81 -2.24 -15.01
CA LEU A 204 -10.18 -2.61 -15.36
C LEU A 204 -11.07 -2.48 -14.12
N CYS A 205 -11.99 -1.53 -14.18
CA CYS A 205 -12.98 -1.25 -13.16
C CYS A 205 -14.37 -1.50 -13.73
N ASP A 206 -14.97 -2.66 -13.45
CA ASP A 206 -16.28 -3.04 -13.97
C ASP A 206 -17.04 -3.93 -12.99
N ASP A 207 -17.96 -3.34 -12.23
CA ASP A 207 -18.78 -4.04 -11.23
C ASP A 207 -19.68 -5.13 -11.84
N ASN A 208 -19.98 -5.09 -13.16
CA ASN A 208 -20.67 -6.19 -13.84
C ASN A 208 -19.75 -7.39 -14.08
N PHE A 209 -18.44 -7.15 -14.23
CA PHE A 209 -17.41 -8.20 -14.30
C PHE A 209 -17.01 -8.67 -12.89
N GLU A 210 -16.41 -7.82 -12.06
CA GLU A 210 -15.98 -8.12 -10.67
C GLU A 210 -16.08 -6.86 -9.78
N GLU A 211 -16.81 -6.94 -8.65
CA GLU A 211 -16.86 -5.88 -7.65
C GLU A 211 -15.64 -5.94 -6.71
N HIS A 212 -14.96 -4.81 -6.49
CA HIS A 212 -13.77 -4.74 -5.65
C HIS A 212 -14.06 -4.25 -4.21
N VAL A 213 -13.73 -3.00 -3.89
CA VAL A 213 -14.10 -2.34 -2.61
C VAL A 213 -14.94 -1.11 -2.93
N LEU A 214 -14.50 -0.29 -3.88
CA LEU A 214 -15.25 0.87 -4.36
C LEU A 214 -16.14 0.45 -5.53
N GLY A 215 -17.30 1.08 -5.65
CA GLY A 215 -18.22 0.87 -6.78
C GLY A 215 -18.00 1.90 -7.89
N TYR A 216 -18.38 1.53 -9.10
CA TYR A 216 -18.19 2.32 -10.32
C TYR A 216 -19.54 2.64 -10.97
N SER A 217 -19.80 3.93 -11.19
CA SER A 217 -20.92 4.38 -12.02
C SER A 217 -20.69 3.97 -13.48
N PRO A 218 -21.74 3.79 -14.31
CA PRO A 218 -21.60 3.34 -15.70
C PRO A 218 -20.58 4.13 -16.53
N GLU A 219 -20.56 5.45 -16.40
CA GLU A 219 -19.60 6.37 -17.04
C GLU A 219 -18.15 6.23 -16.55
N LYS A 220 -17.90 5.54 -15.43
CA LYS A 220 -16.57 5.19 -14.91
C LYS A 220 -16.23 3.71 -15.09
N THR A 221 -17.10 2.92 -15.71
CA THR A 221 -16.90 1.50 -15.96
C THR A 221 -16.02 1.29 -17.19
N GLY A 222 -14.92 0.54 -17.05
CA GLY A 222 -14.01 0.18 -18.14
C GLY A 222 -12.53 0.26 -17.76
N LEU A 223 -11.66 0.58 -18.73
CA LEU A 223 -10.20 0.61 -18.56
C LEU A 223 -9.72 2.03 -18.26
N HIS A 224 -9.25 2.25 -17.03
CA HIS A 224 -8.60 3.48 -16.58
C HIS A 224 -7.11 3.40 -16.91
N LEU A 225 -6.63 4.12 -17.93
CA LEU A 225 -5.21 4.10 -18.29
C LEU A 225 -4.43 4.94 -17.29
N HIS A 226 -3.40 4.36 -16.67
CA HIS A 226 -2.59 5.01 -15.63
C HIS A 226 -1.07 4.89 -15.85
N GLY A 227 -0.62 4.34 -16.98
CA GLY A 227 0.77 4.46 -17.40
C GLY A 227 1.12 3.80 -18.72
N LEU A 228 2.29 4.18 -19.23
CA LEU A 228 2.94 3.64 -20.41
C LEU A 228 4.39 3.33 -20.01
N ASN A 229 4.78 2.07 -20.01
CA ASN A 229 6.12 1.64 -19.59
C ASN A 229 6.93 1.15 -20.78
N VAL A 230 8.22 1.51 -20.83
CA VAL A 230 9.15 0.97 -21.84
C VAL A 230 9.45 -0.50 -21.51
N ARG A 231 9.51 -1.35 -22.54
CA ARG A 231 9.72 -2.80 -22.41
C ARG A 231 11.19 -3.17 -22.28
N THR A 232 11.81 -2.67 -21.22
CA THR A 232 13.24 -2.85 -20.87
C THR A 232 13.42 -3.43 -19.47
N LYS A 233 14.63 -3.87 -19.13
CA LYS A 233 14.99 -4.34 -17.78
C LYS A 233 14.74 -3.28 -16.71
N ASP A 234 15.11 -2.03 -17.02
CA ASP A 234 15.03 -0.90 -16.11
C ASP A 234 13.62 -0.30 -16.13
N PHE A 235 13.22 0.34 -15.03
CA PHE A 235 11.91 0.95 -14.91
C PHE A 235 11.89 2.36 -15.52
N VAL A 236 11.33 2.46 -16.71
CA VAL A 236 11.06 3.73 -17.41
C VAL A 236 9.57 3.81 -17.70
N THR A 237 8.90 4.85 -17.18
CA THR A 237 7.48 5.13 -17.40
C THR A 237 7.30 6.53 -17.96
N MET A 238 6.26 6.74 -18.77
CA MET A 238 5.99 8.04 -19.40
C MET A 238 5.33 9.03 -18.42
N PRO A 239 5.55 10.35 -18.57
CA PRO A 239 4.85 11.38 -17.80
C PRO A 239 3.33 11.31 -17.97
N SER A 240 2.59 11.75 -16.95
CA SER A 240 1.11 11.71 -16.94
C SER A 240 0.47 12.39 -18.16
N ASP A 241 0.99 13.53 -18.63
CA ASP A 241 0.50 14.20 -19.85
C ASP A 241 0.55 13.29 -21.10
N THR A 242 1.60 12.46 -21.22
CA THR A 242 1.74 11.50 -22.33
C THR A 242 0.75 10.35 -22.19
N VAL A 243 0.49 9.92 -20.96
CA VAL A 243 -0.50 8.88 -20.65
C VAL A 243 -1.92 9.37 -20.93
N ASP A 244 -2.26 10.60 -20.52
CA ASP A 244 -3.58 11.21 -20.74
C ASP A 244 -3.82 11.51 -22.22
N ALA A 245 -2.81 11.98 -22.95
CA ALA A 245 -2.89 12.14 -24.41
C ALA A 245 -3.15 10.80 -25.12
N PHE A 246 -2.45 9.73 -24.72
CA PHE A 246 -2.67 8.38 -25.25
C PHE A 246 -4.05 7.83 -24.84
N ALA A 247 -4.51 8.11 -23.62
CA ALA A 247 -5.84 7.72 -23.17
C ALA A 247 -6.92 8.35 -24.04
N ALA A 248 -6.82 9.65 -24.29
CA ALA A 248 -7.73 10.40 -25.16
C ALA A 248 -7.69 9.92 -26.62
N GLU A 249 -6.50 9.65 -27.17
CA GLU A 249 -6.34 9.18 -28.56
C GLU A 249 -7.00 7.81 -28.80
N TRP A 250 -6.86 6.90 -27.83
CA TRP A 250 -7.30 5.50 -27.97
C TRP A 250 -8.62 5.18 -27.26
N GLY A 251 -9.24 6.17 -26.61
CA GLY A 251 -10.56 6.06 -25.99
C GLY A 251 -10.59 5.40 -24.60
N PHE A 252 -9.45 5.30 -23.92
CA PHE A 252 -9.39 4.88 -22.52
C PHE A 252 -9.97 5.95 -21.59
N ILE A 253 -10.31 5.56 -20.35
CA ILE A 253 -10.65 6.52 -19.29
C ILE A 253 -9.32 7.10 -18.75
N PRO A 254 -9.09 8.43 -18.78
CA PRO A 254 -7.89 9.03 -18.19
C PRO A 254 -7.90 8.89 -16.67
N THR A 255 -6.73 8.69 -16.06
CA THR A 255 -6.61 8.59 -14.60
C THR A 255 -6.33 9.96 -14.01
N PRO A 256 -7.22 10.52 -13.16
CA PRO A 256 -7.01 11.84 -12.56
C PRO A 256 -5.68 11.92 -11.82
N HIS A 257 -4.93 13.00 -12.02
CA HIS A 257 -3.63 13.20 -11.39
C HIS A 257 -3.41 14.67 -10.98
N VAL A 258 -2.52 14.89 -10.01
CA VAL A 258 -2.13 16.22 -9.54
C VAL A 258 -0.61 16.25 -9.35
N THR A 259 0.02 17.36 -9.76
CA THR A 259 1.46 17.57 -9.65
C THR A 259 1.82 18.48 -8.48
N PHE A 260 2.83 18.10 -7.70
CA PHE A 260 3.36 18.85 -6.55
C PHE A 260 4.87 19.08 -6.71
N ASN A 261 5.39 20.15 -6.09
CA ASN A 261 6.81 20.54 -6.22
C ASN A 261 7.64 20.36 -4.93
N THR A 262 7.08 19.83 -3.84
CA THR A 262 7.73 19.79 -2.51
C THR A 262 7.29 18.60 -1.65
N ILE A 263 8.20 18.03 -0.85
CA ILE A 263 7.99 17.06 0.27
C ILE A 263 9.00 17.41 1.41
N LYS A 264 8.84 16.95 2.68
CA LYS A 264 9.55 17.39 3.92
C LYS A 264 9.55 16.31 5.04
N GLU A 265 10.65 15.92 5.72
CA GLU A 265 12.10 16.24 5.64
C GLU A 265 13.00 15.02 6.08
N PRO A 266 14.30 14.93 5.67
CA PRO A 266 14.98 13.65 5.29
C PRO A 266 15.80 12.84 6.32
N SER A 267 15.94 11.50 6.13
CA SER A 267 17.06 10.62 6.59
C SER A 267 17.15 9.09 6.15
N ALA A 268 16.92 8.61 4.90
CA ALA A 268 17.26 7.17 4.57
C ALA A 268 17.54 6.76 3.10
N ARG A 269 18.50 5.84 2.83
CA ARG A 269 18.98 5.48 1.46
C ARG A 269 17.96 4.75 0.56
N SER A 270 17.83 5.21 -0.68
CA SER A 270 17.05 4.56 -1.76
C SER A 270 17.81 3.44 -2.51
N PRO A 271 17.15 2.36 -2.98
CA PRO A 271 17.75 1.29 -3.77
C PRO A 271 17.81 1.57 -5.29
N TYR A 272 17.25 2.69 -5.75
CA TYR A 272 17.17 3.04 -7.18
C TYR A 272 18.39 3.84 -7.65
N ALA A 273 18.77 3.70 -8.93
CA ALA A 273 19.82 4.53 -9.52
C ALA A 273 19.34 6.00 -9.65
N PRO A 274 20.23 7.00 -9.54
CA PRO A 274 19.86 8.41 -9.71
C PRO A 274 19.12 8.65 -11.03
N GLY A 275 17.98 9.34 -10.97
CA GLY A 275 17.12 9.62 -12.12
C GLY A 275 16.15 8.49 -12.53
N SER A 276 16.11 7.38 -11.80
CA SER A 276 15.11 6.31 -12.05
C SER A 276 13.68 6.76 -11.76
N SER A 277 12.70 6.14 -12.43
CA SER A 277 11.30 6.26 -12.02
C SER A 277 11.09 5.54 -10.67
N PHE A 278 10.39 6.17 -9.73
CA PHE A 278 10.11 5.60 -8.41
C PHE A 278 8.69 5.94 -7.95
N PHE A 279 7.93 4.91 -7.56
CA PHE A 279 6.57 5.05 -7.05
C PHE A 279 6.49 4.59 -5.58
N PHE A 280 5.67 5.28 -4.80
CA PHE A 280 5.12 4.82 -3.52
C PHE A 280 3.60 5.05 -3.52
N LYS A 281 2.88 4.42 -2.61
CA LYS A 281 1.41 4.49 -2.54
C LYS A 281 0.96 5.08 -1.21
N VAL A 282 0.23 6.19 -1.25
CA VAL A 282 -0.57 6.66 -0.11
C VAL A 282 -1.92 5.94 -0.17
N LYS A 283 -2.37 5.37 0.94
CA LYS A 283 -3.73 4.84 1.07
C LYS A 283 -4.48 5.68 2.07
N PHE A 284 -5.74 5.97 1.76
CA PHE A 284 -6.69 6.36 2.78
C PHE A 284 -7.07 5.10 3.56
N ASP A 285 -6.78 5.08 4.85
CA ASP A 285 -7.20 3.97 5.69
C ASP A 285 -8.71 3.93 5.78
N GLU A 286 -9.38 5.07 6.02
CA GLU A 286 -10.84 5.08 6.20
C GLU A 286 -11.60 5.88 5.12
N PRO A 287 -12.81 5.43 4.74
CA PRO A 287 -13.51 4.20 5.18
C PRO A 287 -13.06 2.92 4.41
N TYR A 288 -12.03 3.01 3.58
CA TYR A 288 -11.65 1.96 2.62
C TYR A 288 -11.22 0.63 3.27
N MET A 289 -10.38 0.69 4.31
CA MET A 289 -9.89 -0.50 5.02
C MET A 289 -11.00 -1.17 5.81
N MET A 290 -11.90 -0.41 6.44
CA MET A 290 -13.12 -0.96 7.04
C MET A 290 -13.99 -1.71 6.01
N TYR A 291 -14.28 -1.11 4.85
CA TYR A 291 -15.05 -1.77 3.79
C TYR A 291 -14.36 -3.01 3.21
N ARG A 292 -13.02 -2.95 3.07
CA ARG A 292 -12.21 -4.12 2.69
C ARG A 292 -12.34 -5.23 3.74
N ASP A 293 -12.24 -4.90 5.02
CA ASP A 293 -12.36 -5.89 6.08
C ASP A 293 -13.76 -6.50 6.16
N TRP A 294 -14.82 -5.70 5.99
CA TRP A 294 -16.20 -6.19 5.85
C TRP A 294 -16.34 -7.23 4.73
N ARG A 295 -15.77 -6.96 3.55
CA ARG A 295 -15.73 -7.95 2.45
C ARG A 295 -15.01 -9.23 2.84
N GLU A 296 -13.82 -9.13 3.43
CA GLU A 296 -13.02 -10.30 3.79
C GLU A 296 -13.66 -11.14 4.91
N VAL A 297 -14.25 -10.51 5.94
CA VAL A 297 -14.96 -11.28 6.99
C VAL A 297 -16.20 -11.97 6.45
N THR A 298 -16.96 -11.34 5.54
CA THR A 298 -18.10 -11.99 4.87
C THR A 298 -17.65 -13.19 4.01
N LYS A 299 -16.53 -13.08 3.27
CA LYS A 299 -15.96 -14.23 2.55
C LYS A 299 -15.56 -15.38 3.49
N ILE A 300 -14.99 -15.08 4.67
CA ILE A 300 -14.64 -16.10 5.67
C ILE A 300 -15.90 -16.80 6.23
N LEU A 301 -16.93 -16.02 6.58
CA LEU A 301 -18.21 -16.53 7.11
C LEU A 301 -18.96 -17.42 6.09
N LEU A 302 -18.88 -17.09 4.80
CA LEU A 302 -19.50 -17.90 3.73
C LEU A 302 -18.73 -19.20 3.44
N ASN A 303 -17.40 -19.18 3.54
CA ASN A 303 -16.57 -20.35 3.22
C ASN A 303 -16.51 -21.38 4.37
N LYS A 304 -16.73 -20.95 5.62
CA LYS A 304 -16.79 -21.84 6.79
C LYS A 304 -18.24 -22.05 7.20
N LYS A 305 -18.83 -23.19 6.80
CA LYS A 305 -20.23 -23.54 7.10
C LYS A 305 -20.48 -23.51 8.62
N GLY A 306 -21.35 -22.60 9.06
CA GLY A 306 -21.71 -22.44 10.48
C GLY A 306 -20.76 -21.56 11.30
N ALA A 307 -19.79 -20.88 10.68
CA ALA A 307 -18.91 -19.95 11.38
C ALA A 307 -19.66 -18.77 11.99
N GLY A 308 -19.39 -18.50 13.26
CA GLY A 308 -19.70 -17.25 13.93
C GLY A 308 -18.49 -16.31 13.98
N PRO A 309 -18.54 -15.27 14.84
CA PRO A 309 -17.47 -14.29 15.00
C PRO A 309 -16.12 -14.89 15.42
N GLU A 310 -16.12 -16.03 16.11
CA GLU A 310 -14.94 -16.75 16.59
C GLU A 310 -14.02 -17.25 15.47
N ALA A 311 -14.56 -17.40 14.25
CA ALA A 311 -13.79 -17.84 13.09
C ALA A 311 -12.98 -16.71 12.41
N LEU A 312 -13.11 -15.46 12.88
CA LEU A 312 -12.57 -14.25 12.25
C LEU A 312 -11.25 -13.78 12.88
N PRO A 313 -10.33 -13.16 12.11
CA PRO A 313 -9.08 -12.62 12.65
C PRO A 313 -9.32 -11.46 13.62
N ARG A 314 -8.83 -11.57 14.86
CA ARG A 314 -8.97 -10.53 15.92
C ARG A 314 -8.58 -9.12 15.43
N GLY A 315 -7.53 -9.00 14.63
CA GLY A 315 -7.06 -7.72 14.09
C GLY A 315 -8.09 -6.94 13.27
N LYS A 316 -9.05 -7.62 12.62
CA LYS A 316 -10.15 -7.00 11.86
C LYS A 316 -11.37 -6.65 12.72
N MET A 317 -11.42 -7.20 13.94
CA MET A 317 -12.58 -7.14 14.85
C MET A 317 -12.42 -6.10 15.95
N LYS A 318 -11.52 -5.12 15.80
CA LYS A 318 -11.29 -4.05 16.79
C LYS A 318 -12.46 -3.06 16.86
N ARG A 319 -12.84 -2.51 15.70
CA ARG A 319 -13.87 -1.47 15.49
C ARG A 319 -15.28 -1.89 15.95
N ALA A 320 -16.02 -0.95 16.55
CA ALA A 320 -17.41 -1.12 16.93
C ALA A 320 -18.30 -1.44 15.71
N GLU A 321 -18.10 -0.68 14.64
CA GLU A 321 -18.79 -0.77 13.36
C GLU A 321 -18.58 -2.15 12.72
N THR A 322 -17.37 -2.72 12.80
CA THR A 322 -17.08 -4.06 12.27
C THR A 322 -17.61 -5.18 13.18
N LYS A 323 -17.56 -5.01 14.51
CA LYS A 323 -18.22 -5.94 15.46
C LYS A 323 -19.72 -6.01 15.17
N LEU A 324 -20.38 -4.86 14.98
CA LEU A 324 -21.80 -4.79 14.64
C LEU A 324 -22.08 -5.31 13.22
N TYR A 325 -21.26 -4.97 12.21
CA TYR A 325 -21.38 -5.50 10.85
C TYR A 325 -21.36 -7.03 10.84
N VAL A 326 -20.49 -7.65 11.63
CA VAL A 326 -20.42 -9.12 11.74
C VAL A 326 -21.67 -9.68 12.41
N LYS A 327 -22.15 -9.08 13.52
CA LYS A 327 -23.43 -9.46 14.16
C LYS A 327 -24.58 -9.40 13.14
N TRP A 328 -24.65 -8.32 12.34
CA TRP A 328 -25.66 -8.08 11.31
C TRP A 328 -25.56 -9.02 10.10
N VAL A 329 -24.38 -9.18 9.50
CA VAL A 329 -24.22 -9.95 8.25
C VAL A 329 -24.42 -11.45 8.48
N ILE A 330 -24.13 -11.97 9.68
CA ILE A 330 -24.46 -13.35 10.06
C ILE A 330 -25.99 -13.55 10.06
N GLN A 331 -26.77 -12.56 10.51
CA GLN A 331 -28.24 -12.62 10.43
C GLN A 331 -28.72 -12.52 8.98
N GLU A 332 -28.12 -11.66 8.16
CA GLU A 332 -28.46 -11.54 6.73
C GLU A 332 -28.19 -12.80 5.92
N ILE A 333 -27.03 -13.45 6.15
CA ILE A 333 -26.68 -14.72 5.50
C ILE A 333 -27.70 -15.81 5.88
N LYS A 334 -28.14 -15.85 7.14
CA LYS A 334 -29.20 -16.77 7.60
C LYS A 334 -30.57 -16.44 6.99
N ARG A 335 -30.91 -15.14 6.89
CA ARG A 335 -32.20 -14.64 6.40
C ARG A 335 -32.38 -14.86 4.89
N ASN A 336 -31.34 -14.62 4.10
CA ASN A 336 -31.37 -14.83 2.65
C ASN A 336 -30.03 -15.35 2.11
N PRO A 337 -29.75 -16.67 2.25
CA PRO A 337 -28.51 -17.26 1.74
C PRO A 337 -28.30 -17.06 0.23
N LYS A 338 -29.39 -16.97 -0.55
CA LYS A 338 -29.34 -16.82 -2.01
C LYS A 338 -28.72 -15.48 -2.44
N ALA A 339 -28.90 -14.41 -1.65
CA ALA A 339 -28.29 -13.10 -1.92
C ALA A 339 -26.75 -13.16 -1.94
N PHE A 340 -26.15 -14.10 -1.19
CA PHE A 340 -24.70 -14.25 -1.08
C PHE A 340 -24.11 -15.31 -2.03
N ALA A 341 -24.93 -15.95 -2.88
CA ALA A 341 -24.50 -17.08 -3.71
C ALA A 341 -23.38 -16.76 -4.72
N GLN A 342 -23.23 -15.49 -5.12
CA GLN A 342 -22.15 -15.03 -6.00
C GLN A 342 -21.08 -14.19 -5.27
N TYR A 343 -21.14 -14.04 -3.94
CA TYR A 343 -20.24 -13.16 -3.17
C TYR A 343 -18.76 -13.55 -3.30
N ASN A 344 -18.49 -14.86 -3.32
CA ASN A 344 -17.14 -15.40 -3.56
C ASN A 344 -16.63 -15.18 -5.00
N LYS A 345 -17.49 -14.74 -5.93
CA LYS A 345 -17.16 -14.36 -7.32
C LYS A 345 -17.20 -12.84 -7.53
N GLY A 346 -17.08 -12.04 -6.46
CA GLY A 346 -17.06 -10.58 -6.56
C GLY A 346 -18.40 -9.97 -7.00
N LYS A 347 -19.51 -10.38 -6.37
CA LYS A 347 -20.86 -9.88 -6.65
C LYS A 347 -21.68 -9.72 -5.36
N GLY A 348 -22.38 -8.60 -5.22
CA GLY A 348 -23.17 -8.26 -4.04
C GLY A 348 -22.34 -7.79 -2.84
N ILE A 349 -21.06 -7.49 -3.02
CA ILE A 349 -20.17 -6.94 -1.99
C ILE A 349 -20.63 -5.52 -1.65
N ILE A 350 -20.75 -4.68 -2.69
CA ILE A 350 -21.18 -3.29 -2.57
C ILE A 350 -22.62 -3.25 -2.07
N ALA A 351 -23.52 -4.04 -2.66
CA ALA A 351 -24.92 -4.10 -2.24
C ALA A 351 -25.09 -4.52 -0.76
N THR A 352 -24.25 -5.45 -0.26
CA THR A 352 -24.24 -5.83 1.16
C THR A 352 -23.77 -4.68 2.05
N ARG A 353 -22.71 -3.96 1.64
CA ARG A 353 -22.23 -2.77 2.35
C ARG A 353 -23.31 -1.69 2.41
N GLU A 354 -23.85 -1.26 1.28
CA GLU A 354 -24.83 -0.17 1.22
C GLU A 354 -26.07 -0.49 2.08
N LYS A 355 -26.52 -1.75 2.07
CA LYS A 355 -27.61 -2.21 2.92
C LYS A 355 -27.29 -2.13 4.41
N TYR A 356 -26.04 -2.34 4.82
CA TYR A 356 -25.61 -2.14 6.20
C TYR A 356 -25.45 -0.65 6.56
N LEU A 357 -24.90 0.16 5.66
CA LEU A 357 -24.82 1.60 5.86
C LEU A 357 -26.21 2.24 5.98
N GLU A 358 -27.20 1.73 5.24
CA GLU A 358 -28.60 2.14 5.40
C GLU A 358 -29.21 1.62 6.71
N TYR A 359 -28.84 0.41 7.16
CA TYR A 359 -29.23 -0.09 8.48
C TYR A 359 -28.74 0.83 9.61
N LEU A 360 -27.49 1.30 9.54
CA LEU A 360 -26.91 2.22 10.54
C LEU A 360 -27.62 3.58 10.61
N LYS A 361 -28.31 4.01 9.55
CA LYS A 361 -29.14 5.24 9.55
C LYS A 361 -30.51 5.05 10.21
N SER A 362 -30.96 3.81 10.42
CA SER A 362 -32.21 3.53 11.13
C SER A 362 -32.03 3.67 12.63
N ASP A 363 -33.10 4.06 13.36
CA ASP A 363 -33.08 4.22 14.82
C ASP A 363 -32.48 3.00 15.54
N LYS A 364 -32.82 1.79 15.07
CA LYS A 364 -32.31 0.52 15.60
C LYS A 364 -30.81 0.36 15.36
N GLY A 365 -30.34 0.59 14.13
CA GLY A 365 -28.93 0.43 13.78
C GLY A 365 -28.04 1.49 14.44
N GLY A 366 -28.54 2.72 14.58
CA GLY A 366 -27.87 3.79 15.31
C GLY A 366 -27.75 3.48 16.81
N HIS A 367 -28.81 2.95 17.44
CA HIS A 367 -28.78 2.52 18.84
C HIS A 367 -27.79 1.36 19.07
N GLU A 368 -27.87 0.30 18.25
CA GLU A 368 -26.97 -0.85 18.35
C GLU A 368 -25.49 -0.46 18.10
N LEU A 369 -25.24 0.58 17.28
CA LEU A 369 -23.89 1.14 17.09
C LEU A 369 -23.39 1.85 18.34
N GLN A 370 -24.21 2.73 18.95
CA GLN A 370 -23.86 3.40 20.21
C GLN A 370 -23.61 2.40 21.35
N GLU A 371 -24.33 1.28 21.39
CA GLU A 371 -24.07 0.19 22.33
C GLU A 371 -22.74 -0.51 22.02
N ALA A 372 -22.46 -0.82 20.76
CA ALA A 372 -21.19 -1.43 20.35
C ALA A 372 -19.98 -0.51 20.62
N GLU A 373 -20.12 0.80 20.45
CA GLU A 373 -19.09 1.80 20.77
C GLU A 373 -18.81 1.83 22.28
N LYS A 374 -19.86 1.80 23.12
CA LYS A 374 -19.73 1.66 24.58
C LYS A 374 -19.07 0.34 24.96
N GLU A 375 -19.46 -0.79 24.36
CA GLU A 375 -18.79 -2.09 24.55
C GLU A 375 -17.28 -1.98 24.24
N VAL A 376 -16.90 -1.39 23.10
CA VAL A 376 -15.48 -1.23 22.73
C VAL A 376 -14.76 -0.35 23.74
N SER A 377 -15.30 0.83 24.08
CA SER A 377 -14.72 1.77 25.05
C SER A 377 -14.61 1.23 26.48
N LEU A 378 -15.33 0.16 26.83
CA LEU A 378 -15.20 -0.55 28.11
C LEU A 378 -14.18 -1.70 28.04
N THR A 379 -13.92 -2.25 26.85
CA THR A 379 -12.97 -3.36 26.62
C THR A 379 -11.56 -2.90 26.25
N GLU A 380 -11.41 -1.72 25.63
CA GLU A 380 -10.14 -1.02 25.59
C GLU A 380 -9.95 -0.41 26.98
N GLY A 381 -9.11 -1.06 27.80
CA GLY A 381 -9.02 -0.78 29.24
C GLY A 381 -8.82 0.71 29.52
N LYS A 382 -9.50 1.22 30.55
CA LYS A 382 -9.30 2.59 31.02
C LYS A 382 -7.81 2.82 31.26
N PHE A 383 -7.22 3.76 30.52
CA PHE A 383 -5.93 4.31 30.91
C PHE A 383 -6.05 4.82 32.35
N GLY A 384 -5.15 4.35 33.22
CA GLY A 384 -5.06 4.83 34.58
C GLY A 384 -4.65 6.30 34.62
N LYS A 385 -4.68 6.88 35.82
CA LYS A 385 -4.24 8.27 36.05
C LYS A 385 -2.82 8.48 35.49
N THR A 386 -2.71 9.30 34.45
CA THR A 386 -1.52 9.43 33.62
C THR A 386 -0.83 10.77 33.85
N ILE A 387 0.48 10.76 34.11
CA ILE A 387 1.28 11.98 34.21
C ILE A 387 2.15 12.12 32.95
N ILE A 388 1.96 13.21 32.21
CA ILE A 388 2.87 13.63 31.16
C ILE A 388 4.01 14.43 31.82
N VAL A 389 5.25 14.00 31.59
CA VAL A 389 6.45 14.55 32.24
C VAL A 389 7.38 15.14 31.18
N PRO A 390 7.27 16.43 30.82
CA PRO A 390 8.15 17.05 29.84
C PRO A 390 9.62 17.02 30.27
N VAL A 391 10.47 16.37 29.47
CA VAL A 391 11.93 16.30 29.68
C VAL A 391 12.61 17.35 28.80
N ALA A 392 12.61 17.11 27.49
CA ALA A 392 13.01 18.05 26.46
C ALA A 392 11.94 18.05 25.36
N VAL A 393 11.77 19.18 24.68
CA VAL A 393 10.93 19.30 23.48
C VAL A 393 11.75 20.09 22.46
N PRO A 394 12.38 19.45 21.47
CA PRO A 394 13.16 20.15 20.45
C PRO A 394 12.27 21.04 19.58
N GLY A 395 12.80 22.19 19.14
CA GLY A 395 12.14 23.07 18.16
C GLY A 395 10.91 23.85 18.65
N CYS A 396 10.33 23.55 19.82
CA CYS A 396 9.21 24.31 20.38
C CYS A 396 9.21 24.35 21.91
N GLY A 397 8.57 25.37 22.50
CA GLY A 397 8.59 25.56 23.95
C GLY A 397 7.77 24.50 24.68
N LYS A 398 8.37 23.78 25.65
CA LYS A 398 7.70 22.77 26.51
C LYS A 398 6.36 23.27 27.06
N THR A 399 6.34 24.49 27.59
CA THR A 399 5.15 25.17 28.09
C THR A 399 4.12 25.46 27.00
N ALA A 400 4.54 25.93 25.83
CA ALA A 400 3.62 26.21 24.72
C ALA A 400 2.91 24.93 24.26
N VAL A 401 3.64 23.81 24.15
CA VAL A 401 3.06 22.50 23.86
C VAL A 401 2.16 22.02 25.00
N SER A 402 2.58 22.19 26.26
CA SER A 402 1.80 21.77 27.43
C SER A 402 0.46 22.51 27.52
N VAL A 403 0.46 23.83 27.31
CA VAL A 403 -0.76 24.65 27.28
C VAL A 403 -1.65 24.28 26.09
N ALA A 404 -1.07 24.04 24.91
CA ALA A 404 -1.85 23.60 23.74
C ALA A 404 -2.52 22.23 23.97
N LEU A 405 -1.79 21.25 24.52
CA LEU A 405 -2.34 19.94 24.85
C LEU A 405 -3.44 20.02 25.93
N ALA A 406 -3.22 20.83 26.98
CA ALA A 406 -4.22 21.07 28.01
C ALA A 406 -5.51 21.68 27.43
N HIS A 407 -5.39 22.65 26.51
CA HIS A 407 -6.55 23.27 25.85
C HIS A 407 -7.27 22.33 24.88
N ILE A 408 -6.53 21.56 24.07
CA ILE A 408 -7.11 20.67 23.04
C ILE A 408 -7.82 19.47 23.67
N PHE A 409 -7.25 18.89 24.73
CA PHE A 409 -7.72 17.62 25.30
C PHE A 409 -8.31 17.74 26.72
N GLY A 410 -8.37 18.94 27.31
CA GLY A 410 -8.90 19.14 28.66
C GLY A 410 -8.04 18.55 29.78
N PHE A 411 -6.75 18.32 29.51
CA PHE A 411 -5.81 17.77 30.50
C PHE A 411 -5.54 18.76 31.64
N GLY A 412 -5.28 18.23 32.84
CA GLY A 412 -4.78 19.05 33.93
C GLY A 412 -3.37 19.55 33.62
N HIS A 413 -3.04 20.77 34.00
CA HIS A 413 -1.72 21.37 33.78
C HIS A 413 -1.33 22.23 34.98
N THR A 414 -0.08 22.13 35.39
CA THR A 414 0.52 22.99 36.43
C THR A 414 1.98 23.23 36.06
N GLN A 415 2.46 24.45 36.28
CA GLN A 415 3.84 24.83 35.98
C GLN A 415 4.67 24.93 37.26
N SER A 416 5.97 24.65 37.19
CA SER A 416 6.87 24.88 38.34
C SER A 416 6.96 26.36 38.72
N ASP A 417 6.81 27.24 37.74
CA ASP A 417 7.15 28.66 37.84
C ASP A 417 6.02 29.48 38.50
N ASP A 418 4.81 28.90 38.57
CA ASP A 418 3.68 29.42 39.33
C ASP A 418 3.89 29.30 40.86
N VAL A 419 4.79 28.42 41.31
CA VAL A 419 4.95 28.04 42.72
C VAL A 419 5.89 28.99 43.46
N LYS A 420 5.37 30.16 43.85
CA LYS A 420 6.13 31.25 44.54
C LYS A 420 6.34 31.01 46.05
N ALA A 421 6.81 29.82 46.43
CA ALA A 421 6.98 29.40 47.82
C ALA A 421 8.44 29.10 48.20
N LYS A 422 8.79 29.20 49.49
CA LYS A 422 10.16 28.90 50.01
C LYS A 422 10.65 27.47 49.74
N ARG A 423 9.75 26.53 49.44
CA ARG A 423 10.05 25.14 49.04
C ARG A 423 9.12 24.77 47.87
N PRO A 424 9.48 25.09 46.61
CA PRO A 424 8.54 24.98 45.49
C PRO A 424 8.34 23.54 45.02
N ALA A 425 9.39 22.70 45.04
CA ALA A 425 9.32 21.35 44.48
C ALA A 425 8.27 20.42 45.14
N PRO A 426 8.12 20.35 46.49
CA PRO A 426 7.06 19.55 47.11
C PRO A 426 5.65 20.03 46.76
N ILE A 427 5.45 21.35 46.68
CA ILE A 427 4.15 21.97 46.38
C ILE A 427 3.77 21.73 44.92
N PHE A 428 4.73 21.79 44.00
CA PHE A 428 4.51 21.42 42.60
C PHE A 428 4.03 19.95 42.45
N ILE A 429 4.66 19.01 43.17
CA ILE A 429 4.23 17.61 43.18
C ILE A 429 2.82 17.46 43.76
N GLN A 430 2.51 18.16 44.85
CA GLN A 430 1.15 18.19 45.43
C GLN A 430 0.10 18.74 44.44
N ASN A 431 0.45 19.76 43.64
CA ASN A 431 -0.44 20.28 42.59
C ASN A 431 -0.72 19.21 41.51
N VAL A 432 0.29 18.44 41.08
CA VAL A 432 0.11 17.34 40.13
C VAL A 432 -0.82 16.28 40.70
N VAL A 433 -0.58 15.80 41.93
CA VAL A 433 -1.45 14.81 42.61
C VAL A 433 -2.89 15.32 42.72
N LYS A 434 -3.07 16.57 43.15
CA LYS A 434 -4.40 17.21 43.27
C LYS A 434 -5.12 17.38 41.94
N LEU A 435 -4.39 17.58 40.83
CA LEU A 435 -5.00 17.62 39.50
C LEU A 435 -5.44 16.22 39.04
N LEU A 436 -4.76 15.15 39.44
CA LEU A 436 -5.16 13.77 39.12
C LEU A 436 -6.49 13.37 39.81
N GLU A 437 -6.89 14.05 40.89
CA GLU A 437 -8.25 13.90 41.47
C GLU A 437 -9.35 14.28 40.46
N LYS A 438 -9.08 15.22 39.55
CA LYS A 438 -10.06 15.85 38.66
C LYS A 438 -9.88 15.52 37.18
N HIS A 439 -8.66 15.21 36.76
CA HIS A 439 -8.31 14.89 35.37
C HIS A 439 -7.72 13.47 35.33
N ASP A 440 -7.93 12.76 34.21
CA ASP A 440 -7.30 11.45 33.99
C ASP A 440 -5.88 11.58 33.43
N VAL A 441 -5.55 12.72 32.83
CA VAL A 441 -4.20 13.07 32.35
C VAL A 441 -3.78 14.42 32.93
N VAL A 442 -2.58 14.50 33.49
CA VAL A 442 -1.99 15.74 34.03
C VAL A 442 -0.59 15.96 33.48
N ILE A 443 -0.31 17.19 33.02
CA ILE A 443 1.00 17.61 32.54
C ILE A 443 1.77 18.29 33.69
N ALA A 444 2.87 17.66 34.10
CA ALA A 444 3.79 18.18 35.11
C ALA A 444 4.85 19.08 34.45
N ASP A 445 4.46 20.29 34.06
CA ASP A 445 5.29 21.23 33.29
C ASP A 445 6.41 21.85 34.15
N LYS A 446 7.54 21.15 34.15
CA LYS A 446 8.81 21.51 34.78
C LYS A 446 9.93 20.99 33.87
N ASN A 447 11.16 21.47 34.07
CA ASN A 447 12.34 20.80 33.51
C ASN A 447 12.64 19.46 34.24
N ASN A 448 12.14 18.33 33.72
CA ASN A 448 12.25 17.00 34.34
C ASN A 448 13.46 16.17 33.87
N HIS A 449 14.54 16.81 33.39
CA HIS A 449 15.79 16.16 32.96
C HIS A 449 16.43 15.21 33.98
N LEU A 450 16.44 15.55 35.28
CA LEU A 450 17.00 14.69 36.31
C LEU A 450 16.09 13.49 36.64
N LYS A 451 16.68 12.29 36.74
CA LYS A 451 15.98 11.07 37.19
C LYS A 451 15.23 11.28 38.52
N GLN A 452 15.81 12.04 39.44
CA GLN A 452 15.20 12.38 40.73
C GLN A 452 13.86 13.12 40.60
N HIS A 453 13.69 14.01 39.61
CA HIS A 453 12.41 14.71 39.40
C HIS A 453 11.29 13.73 39.02
N ARG A 454 11.64 12.73 38.20
CA ARG A 454 10.73 11.71 37.71
C ARG A 454 10.38 10.69 38.81
N GLU A 455 11.38 10.31 39.61
CA GLU A 455 11.21 9.45 40.79
C GLU A 455 10.30 10.07 41.85
N GLN A 456 10.41 11.38 42.08
CA GLN A 456 9.58 12.11 43.04
C GLN A 456 8.10 12.11 42.65
N LEU A 457 7.79 12.26 41.36
CA LEU A 457 6.42 12.14 40.85
C LEU A 457 5.91 10.70 41.01
N ARG A 458 6.71 9.70 40.60
CA ARG A 458 6.37 8.27 40.74
C ARG A 458 6.07 7.88 42.19
N THR A 459 6.92 8.28 43.12
CA THR A 459 6.75 8.00 44.56
C THR A 459 5.48 8.66 45.10
N ALA A 460 5.17 9.89 44.67
CA ALA A 460 3.98 10.62 45.12
C ALA A 460 2.65 10.08 44.55
N THR A 461 2.70 9.20 43.55
CA THR A 461 1.52 8.54 42.98
C THR A 461 1.55 7.02 43.10
N ALA A 462 2.43 6.45 43.94
CA ALA A 462 2.55 5.01 44.12
C ALA A 462 1.27 4.35 44.67
N ASP A 463 0.48 5.11 45.45
CA ASP A 463 -0.79 4.66 46.02
C ASP A 463 -2.02 4.97 45.12
N ILE A 464 -1.81 5.51 43.91
CA ILE A 464 -2.87 5.74 42.92
C ILE A 464 -2.99 4.49 42.05
N ASP A 465 -4.18 3.89 42.06
CA ASP A 465 -4.49 2.58 41.48
C ASP A 465 -3.85 2.37 40.08
N PRO A 466 -2.89 1.43 39.94
CA PRO A 466 -2.14 1.27 38.70
C PRO A 466 -3.00 0.62 37.61
N PRO A 467 -2.91 1.06 36.34
CA PRO A 467 -3.59 0.38 35.25
C PRO A 467 -3.01 -1.04 35.03
N GLU A 468 -3.83 -1.92 34.44
CA GLU A 468 -3.34 -3.22 33.95
C GLU A 468 -2.12 -3.05 33.03
N PRO A 469 -1.18 -4.00 33.01
CA PRO A 469 -0.01 -3.91 32.14
C PRO A 469 -0.42 -3.77 30.67
N LEU A 470 0.13 -2.76 29.99
CA LEU A 470 0.03 -2.63 28.54
C LEU A 470 0.66 -3.84 27.86
N ASP A 471 -0.19 -4.78 27.44
CA ASP A 471 0.25 -6.00 26.76
C ASP A 471 0.78 -5.67 25.35
N MET A 472 2.11 -5.58 25.26
CA MET A 472 2.87 -5.38 24.02
C MET A 472 3.07 -6.68 23.20
N ASN A 473 2.22 -7.71 23.37
CA ASN A 473 2.14 -8.94 22.55
C ASN A 473 1.71 -8.69 21.07
N GLY A 474 2.40 -7.78 20.38
CA GLY A 474 2.19 -7.46 18.97
C GLY A 474 3.46 -7.19 18.17
N TYR A 475 4.60 -6.91 18.81
CA TYR A 475 5.86 -6.58 18.13
C TYR A 475 6.86 -7.74 18.18
N PRO A 476 7.39 -8.21 17.02
CA PRO A 476 8.34 -9.31 16.99
C PRO A 476 9.72 -8.88 17.53
N LEU A 477 10.18 -9.58 18.56
CA LEU A 477 11.52 -9.44 19.15
C LEU A 477 12.64 -9.75 18.14
N TRP A 478 13.19 -8.71 17.51
CA TRP A 478 14.54 -8.74 16.94
C TRP A 478 15.17 -7.33 16.95
N MET A 479 15.81 -6.95 18.06
CA MET A 479 16.92 -6.00 18.05
C MET A 479 17.74 -6.15 19.35
N SER A 480 19.02 -5.82 19.23
CA SER A 480 20.16 -6.07 20.13
C SER A 480 19.95 -6.02 21.65
N ARG A 481 20.73 -6.86 22.36
CA ARG A 481 20.90 -6.87 23.81
C ARG A 481 21.34 -5.49 24.35
N GLY A 482 20.45 -4.83 25.10
CA GLY A 482 20.74 -3.80 26.10
C GLY A 482 20.05 -4.18 27.41
N THR A 483 20.56 -3.74 28.56
CA THR A 483 20.12 -4.21 29.88
C THR A 483 18.65 -3.88 30.20
N TRP A 484 17.84 -4.92 30.35
CA TRP A 484 16.48 -4.83 30.89
C TRP A 484 16.53 -4.73 32.42
N THR A 485 15.79 -3.77 32.99
CA THR A 485 15.33 -3.86 34.38
C THR A 485 13.84 -3.52 34.42
N VAL A 486 13.06 -4.46 34.95
CA VAL A 486 11.60 -4.34 35.12
C VAL A 486 11.31 -3.61 36.44
N GLY A 487 10.34 -2.71 36.43
CA GLY A 487 9.99 -1.86 37.58
C GLY A 487 9.15 -0.65 37.18
N ASP A 488 7.98 -0.92 36.60
CA ASP A 488 6.84 -0.01 36.38
C ASP A 488 7.17 1.36 35.77
N GLN A 489 7.56 1.21 34.52
CA GLN A 489 7.40 2.06 33.32
C GLN A 489 7.33 3.59 33.49
N LEU A 490 8.35 4.23 32.92
CA LEU A 490 8.35 5.65 32.56
C LEU A 490 8.69 5.74 31.07
N HIS A 491 7.72 6.09 30.23
CA HIS A 491 7.92 6.13 28.78
C HIS A 491 8.67 7.41 28.37
N VAL A 492 9.87 7.22 27.81
CA VAL A 492 10.63 8.29 27.15
C VAL A 492 10.34 8.24 25.65
N LEU A 493 9.59 9.21 25.15
CA LEU A 493 9.48 9.48 23.72
C LEU A 493 10.52 10.55 23.36
N GLY A 494 11.63 10.10 22.77
CA GLY A 494 12.66 10.97 22.19
C GLY A 494 13.83 11.31 23.10
N GLU A 495 14.92 10.53 23.00
CA GLU A 495 16.28 11.02 23.21
C GLU A 495 17.08 10.75 21.94
N ALA A 496 17.56 11.80 21.28
CA ALA A 496 18.59 11.71 20.26
C ALA A 496 19.94 11.91 20.95
N GLN A 497 20.82 10.90 20.93
CA GLN A 497 22.19 11.06 21.41
C GLN A 497 22.99 11.90 20.41
N THR A 498 23.28 13.15 20.76
CA THR A 498 24.43 13.88 20.24
C THR A 498 25.54 13.81 21.27
N GLU A 499 26.46 12.84 21.12
CA GLU A 499 27.72 12.84 21.87
C GLU A 499 28.67 13.84 21.23
N TYR A 500 28.87 14.98 21.91
CA TYR A 500 30.12 15.73 21.83
C TYR A 500 31.03 15.18 22.93
N GLU A 501 32.14 14.54 22.56
CA GLU A 501 33.29 14.41 23.44
C GLU A 501 34.48 15.13 22.80
N GLU A 502 34.99 16.14 23.52
CA GLU A 502 36.34 16.67 23.29
C GLU A 502 37.34 15.67 23.87
N HIS A 503 38.18 15.06 23.03
CA HIS A 503 39.63 14.94 23.25
C HIS A 503 40.38 14.39 22.01
#